data_AF-A0AAU5SGX1-F1
#
_entry.id   AF-A0AAU5SGX1-F1
#
_cell.length_a   1.000
_cell.length_b   1.000
_cell.length_c   1.000
_cell.angle_alpha   90.00
_cell.angle_beta   90.00
_cell.angle_gamma   90.00
#
_symmetry.space_group_name_H-M   'P 1'
#
loop_
_entity.id
_entity.type
_entity.pdbx_description
1 polymer ?
#
loop_
_entity_poly.entity_id
_entity_poly.type
_entity_poly.pdbx_seq_one_letter_code
_entity_poly.pdbx_strand_id
1 'polypeptide(L)'
;MARRRKLTNPLALAVMVTLAERPMHPYEIARLLRQRGKENSIKINFGSLYTVVQNLEKHGLVEVAGVQRDGNRPERTVYGLTDDGRIEMHDWLADLVAVPAQEYPLFETALSLMGALHPDEATDLLRDRLRALEVQAAGLRGVLDALDGELPRMFLIETDYQLHMVRAQIAWLRATYQEFADGTLDGIGQWRSWHETGEVPDEWSRLEERMEGFAPAEAADPPGEREESG
;
A
#
# COMPACT_ATOMS: atom_id res chain seq x y z
N MET A 1 -0.81 -13.78 17.81
CA MET A 1 -1.89 -13.83 16.79
C MET A 1 -2.52 -12.46 16.74
N ALA A 2 -2.57 -11.82 15.57
CA ALA A 2 -3.21 -10.51 15.43
C ALA A 2 -4.70 -10.63 15.84
N ARG A 3 -5.16 -9.76 16.74
CA ARG A 3 -6.56 -9.71 17.17
C ARG A 3 -7.42 -9.39 15.93
N ARG A 4 -8.51 -10.14 15.69
CA ARG A 4 -9.44 -9.84 14.59
C ARG A 4 -10.09 -8.47 14.84
N ARG A 5 -9.68 -7.46 14.08
CA ARG A 5 -10.14 -6.06 14.24
C ARG A 5 -11.50 -5.87 13.57
N LYS A 6 -12.32 -5.00 14.16
CA LYS A 6 -13.63 -4.62 13.60
C LYS A 6 -13.51 -3.76 12.33
N LEU A 7 -12.42 -2.99 12.24
CA LEU A 7 -12.09 -2.16 11.09
C LEU A 7 -10.66 -2.47 10.65
N THR A 8 -10.45 -2.56 9.34
CA THR A 8 -9.14 -2.85 8.74
C THR A 8 -8.66 -1.73 7.81
N ASN A 9 -9.47 -0.69 7.60
CA ASN A 9 -9.13 0.43 6.73
C ASN A 9 -8.08 1.35 7.40
N PRO A 10 -6.87 1.51 6.84
CA PRO A 10 -5.84 2.39 7.42
C PRO A 10 -6.27 3.84 7.63
N LEU A 11 -7.25 4.34 6.87
CA LEU A 11 -7.82 5.68 7.06
C LEU A 11 -8.53 5.81 8.43
N ALA A 12 -9.13 4.73 8.94
CA ALA A 12 -9.75 4.72 10.27
C ALA A 12 -8.70 4.92 11.37
N LEU A 13 -7.55 4.24 11.27
CA LEU A 13 -6.43 4.43 12.18
C LEU A 13 -5.90 5.87 12.11
N ALA A 14 -5.71 6.42 10.90
CA ALA A 14 -5.27 7.80 10.72
C ALA A 14 -6.24 8.83 11.32
N VAL A 15 -7.54 8.60 11.21
CA VAL A 15 -8.58 9.41 11.85
C VAL A 15 -8.45 9.34 13.37
N MET A 16 -8.33 8.14 13.95
CA MET A 16 -8.17 7.99 15.41
C MET A 16 -6.90 8.67 15.92
N VAL A 17 -5.75 8.48 15.26
CA VAL A 17 -4.48 9.16 15.59
C VAL A 17 -4.64 10.67 15.56
N THR A 18 -5.37 11.19 14.57
CA THR A 18 -5.63 12.64 14.47
C THR A 18 -6.53 13.13 15.61
N LEU A 19 -7.59 12.38 15.93
CA LEU A 19 -8.53 12.71 17.01
C LEU A 19 -7.93 12.55 18.42
N ALA A 20 -6.84 11.78 18.56
CA ALA A 20 -6.12 11.67 19.81
C ALA A 20 -5.51 13.00 20.27
N GLU A 21 -5.22 13.92 19.32
CA GLU A 21 -4.68 15.26 19.60
C GLU A 21 -5.76 16.22 20.15
N ARG A 22 -6.94 16.23 19.54
CA ARG A 22 -8.10 17.02 19.95
C ARG A 22 -9.36 16.58 19.18
N PRO A 23 -10.56 16.91 19.68
CA PRO A 23 -11.78 16.79 18.89
C PRO A 23 -11.73 17.64 17.62
N MET A 24 -12.19 17.08 16.50
CA MET A 24 -12.18 17.75 15.19
C MET A 24 -13.41 17.39 14.37
N HIS A 25 -13.80 18.31 13.47
CA HIS A 25 -14.77 18.00 12.43
C HIS A 25 -14.09 17.19 11.30
N PRO A 26 -14.76 16.25 10.63
CA PRO A 26 -14.13 15.39 9.61
C PRO A 26 -13.38 16.16 8.51
N TYR A 27 -13.91 17.29 8.05
CA TYR A 27 -13.21 18.13 7.08
C TYR A 27 -11.84 18.64 7.58
N GLU A 28 -11.72 18.99 8.87
CA GLU A 28 -10.45 19.42 9.46
C GLU A 28 -9.45 18.26 9.53
N ILE A 29 -9.93 17.06 9.85
CA ILE A 29 -9.10 15.84 9.88
C ILE A 29 -8.49 15.59 8.50
N ALA A 30 -9.29 15.57 7.43
CA ALA A 30 -8.78 15.38 6.08
C ALA A 30 -7.79 16.47 5.66
N ARG A 31 -8.05 17.73 6.02
CA ARG A 31 -7.13 18.84 5.72
C ARG A 31 -5.80 18.67 6.44
N LEU A 32 -5.82 18.30 7.72
CA LEU A 32 -4.62 18.12 8.53
C LEU A 32 -3.79 16.92 8.06
N LEU A 33 -4.44 15.80 7.73
CA LEU A 33 -3.76 14.63 7.17
C LEU A 33 -3.03 14.97 5.86
N ARG A 34 -3.68 15.73 4.96
CA ARG A 34 -3.06 16.20 3.71
C ARG A 34 -1.93 17.20 3.93
N GLN A 35 -2.11 18.13 4.86
CA GLN A 35 -1.05 19.08 5.21
C GLN A 35 0.20 18.37 5.73
N ARG A 36 0.04 17.20 6.36
CA ARG A 36 1.13 16.36 6.85
C ARG A 36 1.64 15.34 5.82
N GLY A 37 1.19 15.40 4.57
CA GLY A 37 1.65 14.53 3.49
C GLY A 37 1.22 13.07 3.61
N LYS A 38 0.20 12.76 4.42
CA LYS A 38 -0.23 11.38 4.68
C LYS A 38 -0.89 10.71 3.48
N GLU A 39 -1.23 11.47 2.44
CA GLU A 39 -1.72 10.97 1.15
C GLU A 39 -0.72 10.07 0.43
N ASN A 40 0.57 10.16 0.76
CA ASN A 40 1.61 9.29 0.20
C ASN A 40 1.55 7.86 0.74
N SER A 41 0.97 7.68 1.93
CA SER A 41 0.90 6.39 2.63
C SER A 41 -0.53 5.87 2.77
N ILE A 42 -1.52 6.76 2.69
CA ILE A 42 -2.93 6.45 2.93
C ILE A 42 -3.78 7.16 1.89
N LYS A 43 -4.69 6.43 1.24
CA LYS A 43 -5.65 7.03 0.31
C LYS A 43 -6.67 7.88 1.08
N ILE A 44 -6.59 9.21 0.94
CA ILE A 44 -7.46 10.17 1.65
C ILE A 44 -8.49 10.78 0.70
N ASN A 45 -9.70 10.20 0.71
CA ASN A 45 -10.85 10.72 -0.03
C ASN A 45 -11.88 11.30 0.95
N PHE A 46 -12.41 12.49 0.66
CA PHE A 46 -13.40 13.14 1.55
C PHE A 46 -14.66 12.29 1.76
N GLY A 47 -15.18 11.70 0.68
CA GLY A 47 -16.38 10.85 0.76
C GLY A 47 -16.19 9.66 1.68
N SER A 48 -15.05 8.96 1.58
CA SER A 48 -14.74 7.82 2.44
C SER A 48 -14.46 8.23 3.89
N LEU A 49 -13.94 9.43 4.12
CA LEU A 49 -13.62 9.89 5.48
C LEU A 49 -14.88 10.02 6.35
N TYR A 50 -15.97 10.57 5.82
CA TYR A 50 -17.22 10.67 6.57
C TYR A 50 -17.78 9.30 6.93
N THR A 51 -17.79 8.36 5.96
CA THR A 51 -18.19 6.96 6.22
C THR A 51 -17.28 6.30 7.25
N VAL A 52 -15.97 6.57 7.21
CA VAL A 52 -15.01 6.05 8.20
C VAL A 52 -15.31 6.59 9.60
N VAL A 53 -15.57 7.89 9.76
CA VAL A 53 -15.92 8.49 11.05
C VAL A 53 -17.23 7.89 11.58
N GLN A 54 -18.25 7.74 10.74
CA GLN A 54 -19.52 7.11 11.12
C GLN A 54 -19.33 5.65 11.55
N ASN A 55 -18.47 4.88 10.87
CA ASN A 55 -18.18 3.51 11.25
C ASN A 55 -17.41 3.43 12.57
N LEU A 56 -16.44 4.33 12.79
CA LEU A 56 -15.74 4.44 14.07
C LEU A 56 -16.73 4.76 15.21
N GLU A 57 -17.69 5.66 14.96
CA GLU A 57 -18.72 6.03 15.95
C GLU A 57 -19.65 4.86 16.25
N LYS A 58 -20.14 4.18 15.21
CA LYS A 58 -20.96 2.97 15.33
C LYS A 58 -20.28 1.86 16.15
N HIS A 59 -18.94 1.78 16.11
CA HIS A 59 -18.16 0.83 16.87
C HIS A 59 -17.73 1.33 18.26
N GLY A 60 -18.13 2.55 18.66
CA GLY A 60 -17.81 3.14 19.96
C GLY A 60 -16.36 3.63 20.09
N LEU A 61 -15.62 3.73 18.98
CA LEU A 61 -14.21 4.14 18.97
C LEU A 61 -14.06 5.67 18.91
N VAL A 62 -15.07 6.37 18.38
CA VAL A 62 -15.18 7.82 18.44
C VAL A 62 -16.58 8.19 18.89
N GLU A 63 -16.76 9.41 19.39
CA GLU A 63 -18.05 9.92 19.84
C GLU A 63 -18.23 11.39 19.45
N VAL A 64 -19.48 11.86 19.44
CA VAL A 64 -19.77 13.29 19.25
C VAL A 64 -19.27 14.05 20.48
N ALA A 65 -18.22 14.84 20.28
CA ALA A 65 -17.64 15.68 21.33
C ALA A 65 -18.29 17.07 21.41
N GLY A 66 -19.12 17.43 20.43
CA GLY A 66 -19.90 18.66 20.43
C GLY A 66 -20.33 19.12 19.05
N VAL A 67 -20.99 20.26 19.02
CA VAL A 67 -21.40 20.94 17.79
C VAL A 67 -20.84 22.35 17.80
N GLN A 68 -20.09 22.70 16.77
CA GLN A 68 -19.54 24.04 16.57
C GLN A 68 -20.37 24.78 15.53
N ARG A 69 -20.67 26.05 15.78
CA ARG A 69 -21.31 26.94 14.82
C ARG A 69 -20.46 28.19 14.65
N ASP A 70 -19.98 28.40 13.43
CA ASP A 70 -19.18 29.57 13.09
C ASP A 70 -20.02 30.57 12.26
N GLY A 71 -20.51 31.61 12.93
CA GLY A 71 -21.40 32.62 12.34
C GLY A 71 -22.69 32.04 11.77
N ASN A 72 -23.03 32.43 10.54
CA ASN A 72 -24.26 31.98 9.86
C ASN A 72 -24.10 30.65 9.08
N ARG A 73 -23.01 29.90 9.31
CA ARG A 73 -22.79 28.60 8.66
C ARG A 73 -23.57 27.49 9.37
N PRO A 74 -23.86 26.38 8.67
CA PRO A 74 -24.46 25.20 9.30
C PRO A 74 -23.58 24.67 10.44
N GLU A 75 -24.26 24.08 11.42
CA GLU A 75 -23.65 23.40 12.55
C GLU A 75 -22.68 22.30 12.09
N ARG A 76 -21.51 22.24 12.74
CA ARG A 76 -20.44 21.28 12.48
C ARG A 76 -20.30 20.36 13.68
N THR A 77 -20.69 19.10 13.50
CA THR A 77 -20.43 18.06 14.50
C THR A 77 -18.93 17.76 14.58
N VAL A 78 -18.35 17.93 15.76
CA VAL A 78 -16.97 17.53 16.03
C VAL A 78 -16.97 16.19 16.74
N TYR A 79 -16.02 15.34 16.39
CA TYR A 79 -15.86 14.01 16.97
C TYR A 79 -14.63 13.99 17.87
N GLY A 80 -14.70 13.24 18.96
CA GLY A 80 -13.60 12.95 19.88
C GLY A 80 -13.30 11.46 19.91
N LEU A 81 -12.09 11.12 20.35
CA LEU A 81 -11.67 9.73 20.55
C LEU A 81 -12.11 9.25 21.94
N THR A 82 -12.77 8.09 22.01
CA THR A 82 -13.16 7.44 23.28
C THR A 82 -11.98 6.73 23.94
N ASP A 83 -12.13 6.27 25.18
CA ASP A 83 -11.11 5.45 25.86
C ASP A 83 -10.86 4.12 25.12
N ASP A 84 -11.93 3.45 24.68
CA ASP A 84 -11.84 2.25 23.84
C ASP A 84 -11.15 2.55 22.50
N GLY A 85 -11.45 3.72 21.91
CA GLY A 85 -10.79 4.22 20.69
C GLY A 85 -9.28 4.41 20.88
N ARG A 86 -8.85 4.92 22.03
CA ARG A 86 -7.41 5.09 22.35
C ARG A 86 -6.70 3.76 22.46
N ILE A 87 -7.30 2.77 23.13
CA ILE A 87 -6.74 1.43 23.27
C ILE A 87 -6.63 0.76 21.90
N GLU A 88 -7.70 0.74 21.11
CA GLU A 88 -7.71 0.13 19.78
C GLU A 88 -6.72 0.80 18.82
N MET A 89 -6.65 2.14 18.82
CA MET A 89 -5.69 2.90 18.02
C MET A 89 -4.24 2.51 18.35
N HIS A 90 -3.91 2.44 19.63
CA HIS A 90 -2.56 2.07 20.08
C HIS A 90 -2.23 0.63 19.70
N ASP A 91 -3.09 -0.33 20.05
CA ASP A 91 -2.90 -1.75 19.77
C ASP A 91 -2.79 -2.01 18.26
N TRP A 92 -3.61 -1.31 17.45
CA TRP A 92 -3.54 -1.42 16.00
C TRP A 92 -2.24 -0.86 15.42
N LEU A 93 -1.81 0.32 15.84
CA LEU A 93 -0.55 0.88 15.36
C LEU A 93 0.64 0.00 15.77
N ALA A 94 0.64 -0.52 17.00
CA ALA A 94 1.68 -1.42 17.50
C ALA A 94 1.76 -2.72 16.67
N ASP A 95 0.61 -3.33 16.35
CA ASP A 95 0.57 -4.53 15.52
C ASP A 95 1.13 -4.28 14.11
N LEU A 96 0.77 -3.16 13.47
CA LEU A 96 1.28 -2.80 12.13
C LEU A 96 2.80 -2.58 12.12
N VAL A 97 3.35 -2.07 13.21
CA VAL A 97 4.80 -1.88 13.35
C VAL A 97 5.53 -3.19 13.64
N ALA A 98 4.94 -4.06 14.47
CA ALA A 98 5.61 -5.25 14.99
C ALA A 98 5.46 -6.48 14.10
N VAL A 99 4.34 -6.62 13.39
CA VAL A 99 3.98 -7.83 12.66
C VAL A 99 3.90 -7.52 11.16
N PRO A 100 4.80 -8.09 10.34
CA PRO A 100 4.69 -7.99 8.89
C PRO A 100 3.33 -8.51 8.43
N ALA A 101 2.56 -7.66 7.76
CA ALA A 101 1.34 -8.07 7.11
C ALA A 101 1.65 -8.59 5.70
N GLN A 102 0.84 -9.53 5.22
CA GLN A 102 0.87 -9.86 3.81
C GLN A 102 0.32 -8.68 3.02
N GLU A 103 1.20 -8.06 2.23
CA GLU A 103 0.83 -7.04 1.28
C GLU A 103 0.66 -7.69 -0.10
N TYR A 104 -0.12 -7.04 -0.97
CA TYR A 104 -0.26 -7.41 -2.37
C TYR A 104 0.19 -6.22 -3.22
N PRO A 105 1.51 -5.97 -3.37
CA PRO A 105 2.01 -4.85 -4.13
C PRO A 105 1.56 -4.94 -5.60
N LEU A 106 0.97 -3.87 -6.13
CA LEU A 106 0.42 -3.88 -7.50
C LEU A 106 1.46 -4.24 -8.57
N PHE A 107 2.74 -3.93 -8.33
CA PHE A 107 3.80 -4.30 -9.28
C PHE A 107 4.13 -5.79 -9.23
N GLU A 108 4.07 -6.44 -8.06
CA GLU A 108 4.21 -7.90 -7.97
C GLU A 108 3.03 -8.60 -8.64
N THR A 109 1.80 -8.07 -8.47
CA THR A 109 0.63 -8.53 -9.25
C THR A 109 0.84 -8.35 -10.75
N ALA A 110 1.44 -7.25 -11.19
CA ALA A 110 1.73 -7.04 -12.59
C ALA A 110 2.78 -8.02 -13.11
N LEU A 111 3.82 -8.33 -12.33
CA LEU A 111 4.84 -9.33 -12.68
C LEU A 111 4.24 -10.73 -12.81
N SER A 112 3.35 -11.14 -11.89
CA SER A 112 2.73 -12.47 -11.93
C SER A 112 1.80 -12.66 -13.13
N LEU A 113 1.27 -11.57 -13.69
CA LEU A 113 0.37 -11.57 -14.84
C LEU A 113 1.06 -11.10 -16.14
N MET A 114 2.36 -10.79 -16.09
CA MET A 114 3.09 -10.15 -17.18
C MET A 114 3.15 -11.02 -18.44
N GLY A 115 3.04 -12.34 -18.31
CA GLY A 115 3.03 -13.28 -19.44
C GLY A 115 1.89 -13.04 -20.45
N ALA A 116 0.87 -12.25 -20.09
CA ALA A 116 -0.18 -11.82 -21.01
C ALA A 116 0.28 -10.74 -22.02
N LEU A 117 1.45 -10.13 -21.81
CA LEU A 117 2.04 -9.14 -22.71
C LEU A 117 3.08 -9.79 -23.63
N HIS A 118 3.29 -9.18 -24.81
CA HIS A 118 4.44 -9.55 -25.65
C HIS A 118 5.75 -9.14 -24.95
N PRO A 119 6.84 -9.92 -25.00
CA PRO A 119 8.08 -9.62 -24.30
C PRO A 119 8.70 -8.27 -24.68
N ASP A 120 8.57 -7.81 -25.93
CA ASP A 120 9.02 -6.47 -26.34
C ASP A 120 8.23 -5.35 -25.67
N GLU A 121 6.91 -5.51 -25.59
CA GLU A 121 6.04 -4.55 -24.90
C GLU A 121 6.38 -4.50 -23.41
N ALA A 122 6.54 -5.67 -22.78
CA ALA A 122 6.98 -5.77 -21.39
C ALA A 122 8.34 -5.07 -21.18
N THR A 123 9.29 -5.25 -22.10
CA THR A 123 10.61 -4.60 -22.06
C THR A 123 10.49 -3.08 -22.06
N ASP A 124 9.67 -2.52 -22.96
CA ASP A 124 9.44 -1.08 -23.04
C ASP A 124 8.76 -0.53 -21.79
N LEU A 125 7.75 -1.23 -21.26
CA LEU A 125 7.05 -0.84 -20.04
C LEU A 125 7.95 -0.88 -18.80
N LEU A 126 8.82 -1.90 -18.69
CA LEU A 126 9.81 -2.01 -17.62
C LEU A 126 10.83 -0.86 -17.67
N ARG A 127 11.29 -0.48 -18.86
CA ARG A 127 12.17 0.69 -19.06
C ARG A 127 11.51 1.98 -18.58
N ASP A 128 10.25 2.19 -18.95
CA ASP A 128 9.55 3.43 -18.61
C ASP A 128 9.24 3.50 -17.11
N ARG A 129 8.89 2.36 -16.50
CA ARG A 129 8.77 2.23 -15.05
C ARG A 129 10.10 2.54 -14.34
N LEU A 130 11.22 2.00 -14.81
CA LEU A 130 12.55 2.26 -14.24
C LEU A 130 12.85 3.76 -14.21
N ARG A 131 12.62 4.47 -15.33
CA ARG A 131 12.80 5.93 -15.42
C ARG A 131 11.91 6.68 -14.43
N ALA A 132 10.63 6.29 -14.32
CA ALA A 132 9.71 6.93 -13.40
C ALA A 132 10.16 6.77 -11.94
N LEU A 133 10.65 5.59 -11.56
CA LEU A 133 11.17 5.33 -10.23
C LEU A 133 12.47 6.10 -9.96
N GLU A 134 13.37 6.25 -10.94
CA GLU A 134 14.58 7.08 -10.81
C GLU A 134 14.22 8.54 -10.51
N VAL A 135 13.22 9.10 -11.20
CA VAL A 135 12.70 10.44 -10.92
C VAL A 135 12.10 10.53 -9.52
N GLN A 136 11.32 9.53 -9.11
CA GLN A 136 10.75 9.47 -7.75
C GLN A 136 11.85 9.42 -6.68
N ALA A 137 12.87 8.58 -6.87
CA ALA A 137 14.00 8.47 -5.95
C ALA A 137 14.78 9.78 -5.84
N ALA A 138 14.98 10.49 -6.95
CA ALA A 138 15.61 11.81 -6.95
C ALA A 138 14.77 12.84 -6.18
N GLY A 139 13.44 12.83 -6.34
CA GLY A 139 12.52 13.69 -5.59
C GLY A 139 12.57 13.44 -4.08
N LEU A 140 12.48 12.18 -3.66
CA LEU A 140 12.57 11.79 -2.25
C LEU A 140 13.94 12.15 -1.64
N ARG A 141 15.02 11.92 -2.39
CA ARG A 141 16.37 12.34 -1.99
C ARG A 141 16.45 13.85 -1.80
N GLY A 142 15.92 14.63 -2.74
CA GLY A 142 15.90 16.09 -2.64
C GLY A 142 15.16 16.60 -1.40
N VAL A 143 14.05 15.95 -1.00
CA VAL A 143 13.35 16.29 0.25
C VAL A 143 14.22 16.01 1.48
N LEU A 144 14.86 14.85 1.54
CA LEU A 144 15.73 14.49 2.67
C LEU A 144 16.93 15.44 2.77
N ASP A 145 17.58 15.74 1.65
CA ASP A 145 18.76 16.62 1.63
C ASP A 145 18.39 18.07 1.98
N ALA A 146 17.21 18.56 1.56
CA ALA A 146 16.73 19.91 1.87
C ALA A 146 16.32 20.12 3.33
N LEU A 147 15.99 19.03 4.05
CA LEU A 147 15.55 19.06 5.44
C LEU A 147 16.60 18.48 6.40
N ASP A 148 17.78 18.11 5.89
CA ASP A 148 18.90 17.63 6.69
C ASP A 148 19.39 18.74 7.64
N GLY A 149 19.54 18.42 8.92
CA GLY A 149 19.85 19.38 9.97
C GLY A 149 18.72 20.34 10.37
N GLU A 150 17.70 20.55 9.53
CA GLU A 150 16.53 21.39 9.83
C GLU A 150 15.47 20.65 10.65
N LEU A 151 15.29 19.35 10.40
CA LEU A 151 14.36 18.50 11.14
C LEU A 151 15.06 17.26 11.70
N PRO A 152 14.72 16.82 12.93
CA PRO A 152 15.12 15.50 13.42
C PRO A 152 14.69 14.38 12.46
N ARG A 153 15.57 13.41 12.21
CA ARG A 153 15.31 12.24 11.34
C ARG A 153 13.99 11.52 11.64
N MET A 154 13.55 11.53 12.90
CA MET A 154 12.26 10.96 13.29
C MET A 154 11.09 11.50 12.47
N PHE A 155 11.10 12.78 12.08
CA PHE A 155 10.06 13.38 11.25
C PHE A 155 10.19 13.05 9.75
N LEU A 156 11.34 12.51 9.34
CA LEU A 156 11.64 12.14 7.95
C LEU A 156 11.68 10.62 7.74
N ILE A 157 11.37 9.82 8.77
CA ILE A 157 11.55 8.36 8.75
C ILE A 157 10.72 7.68 7.65
N GLU A 158 9.53 8.20 7.36
CA GLU A 158 8.66 7.68 6.29
C GLU A 158 9.28 7.93 4.90
N THR A 159 9.80 9.14 4.67
CA THR A 159 10.49 9.51 3.41
C THR A 159 11.78 8.73 3.23
N ASP A 160 12.55 8.53 4.31
CA ASP A 160 13.75 7.71 4.33
C ASP A 160 13.44 6.26 3.93
N TYR A 161 12.42 5.65 4.55
CA TYR A 161 11.94 4.31 4.19
C TYR A 161 11.50 4.23 2.72
N GLN A 162 10.68 5.17 2.25
CA GLN A 162 10.22 5.20 0.85
C GLN A 162 11.38 5.23 -0.14
N LEU A 163 12.41 6.05 0.14
CA LEU A 163 13.59 6.12 -0.72
C LEU A 163 14.36 4.79 -0.76
N HIS A 164 14.49 4.12 0.39
CA HIS A 164 15.14 2.80 0.45
C HIS A 164 14.38 1.76 -0.39
N MET A 165 13.05 1.72 -0.28
CA MET A 165 12.22 0.78 -1.04
C MET A 165 12.27 1.05 -2.55
N VAL A 166 12.16 2.32 -2.97
CA VAL A 166 12.26 2.69 -4.39
C VAL A 166 13.64 2.34 -4.95
N ARG A 167 14.73 2.55 -4.19
CA ARG A 167 16.08 2.19 -4.62
C ARG A 167 16.27 0.69 -4.77
N ALA A 168 15.73 -0.11 -3.85
CA ALA A 168 15.75 -1.55 -3.96
C ALA A 168 15.02 -2.02 -5.23
N GLN A 169 13.84 -1.45 -5.50
CA GLN A 169 13.08 -1.75 -6.71
C GLN A 169 13.82 -1.31 -7.99
N ILE A 170 14.47 -0.14 -8.01
CA ILE A 170 15.30 0.32 -9.14
C ILE A 170 16.46 -0.64 -9.39
N ALA A 171 17.15 -1.06 -8.33
CA ALA A 171 18.31 -1.96 -8.45
C ALA A 171 17.91 -3.29 -9.10
N TRP A 172 16.81 -3.88 -8.62
CA TRP A 172 16.26 -5.10 -9.19
C TRP A 172 15.78 -4.89 -10.63
N LEU A 173 14.94 -3.87 -10.87
CA LEU A 173 14.39 -3.57 -12.18
C LEU A 173 15.47 -3.32 -13.23
N ARG A 174 16.56 -2.65 -12.86
CA ARG A 174 17.67 -2.39 -13.79
C ARG A 174 18.31 -3.69 -14.27
N ALA A 175 18.58 -4.63 -13.36
CA ALA A 175 19.14 -5.92 -13.70
C ALA A 175 18.17 -6.73 -14.57
N THR A 176 16.92 -6.87 -14.13
CA THR A 176 15.90 -7.64 -14.88
C THR A 176 15.63 -7.02 -16.25
N TYR A 177 15.51 -5.68 -16.34
CA TYR A 177 15.32 -5.00 -17.62
C TYR A 177 16.47 -5.28 -18.59
N GLN A 178 17.72 -5.34 -18.11
CA GLN A 178 18.86 -5.69 -18.96
C GLN A 178 18.74 -7.12 -19.50
N GLU A 179 18.28 -8.07 -18.69
CA GLU A 179 18.05 -9.44 -19.15
C GLU A 179 16.99 -9.52 -20.25
N PHE A 180 15.92 -8.73 -20.12
CA PHE A 180 14.89 -8.59 -21.16
C PHE A 180 15.44 -7.97 -22.43
N ALA A 181 16.13 -6.83 -22.31
CA ALA A 181 16.67 -6.06 -23.43
C ALA A 181 17.75 -6.84 -24.21
N ASP A 182 18.59 -7.58 -23.50
CA ASP A 182 19.66 -8.39 -24.09
C ASP A 182 19.14 -9.78 -24.54
N GLY A 183 17.90 -10.13 -24.23
CA GLY A 183 17.31 -11.43 -24.54
C GLY A 183 17.97 -12.59 -23.78
N THR A 184 18.54 -12.33 -22.61
CA THR A 184 19.27 -13.32 -21.80
C THR A 184 18.43 -13.91 -20.68
N LEU A 185 17.23 -13.37 -20.43
CA LEU A 185 16.27 -13.99 -19.53
C LEU A 185 15.88 -15.39 -20.04
N ASP A 186 16.03 -16.39 -19.17
CA ASP A 186 15.65 -17.77 -19.51
C ASP A 186 14.17 -17.85 -19.89
N GLY A 187 13.86 -18.54 -20.98
CA GLY A 187 12.49 -18.65 -21.50
C GLY A 187 11.99 -17.47 -22.34
N ILE A 188 12.73 -16.36 -22.50
CA ILE A 188 12.22 -15.18 -23.23
C ILE A 188 12.00 -15.44 -24.73
N GLY A 189 12.79 -16.34 -25.33
CA GLY A 189 12.61 -16.75 -26.73
C GLY A 189 11.35 -17.58 -26.93
N GLN A 190 11.09 -18.52 -26.02
CA GLN A 190 9.86 -19.32 -25.98
C GLN A 190 8.64 -18.44 -25.78
N TRP A 191 8.73 -17.46 -24.87
CA TRP A 191 7.68 -16.48 -24.63
C TRP A 191 7.35 -15.67 -25.89
N ARG A 192 8.37 -15.18 -26.59
CA ARG A 192 8.20 -14.47 -27.86
C ARG A 192 7.52 -15.35 -28.90
N SER A 193 8.03 -16.56 -29.11
CA SER A 193 7.46 -17.52 -30.06
C SER A 193 5.99 -17.79 -29.78
N TRP A 194 5.63 -17.99 -28.51
CA TRP A 194 4.24 -18.23 -28.10
C TRP A 194 3.32 -17.07 -28.48
N HIS A 195 3.73 -15.82 -28.25
CA HIS A 195 2.90 -14.66 -28.59
C HIS A 195 2.83 -14.39 -30.10
N GLU A 196 3.90 -14.69 -30.84
CA GLU A 196 3.93 -14.49 -32.29
C GLU A 196 3.16 -15.58 -33.06
N THR A 197 3.13 -16.81 -32.55
CA THR A 197 2.54 -17.97 -33.23
C THR A 197 1.21 -18.44 -32.65
N GLY A 198 0.95 -18.15 -31.38
CA GLY A 198 -0.17 -18.69 -30.59
C GLY A 198 0.04 -20.14 -30.13
N GLU A 199 1.16 -20.77 -30.46
CA GLU A 199 1.46 -22.16 -30.10
C GLU A 199 2.28 -22.21 -28.80
N VAL A 200 1.85 -23.05 -27.84
CA VAL A 200 2.57 -23.22 -26.57
C VAL A 200 3.88 -23.97 -26.83
N PRO A 201 5.05 -23.44 -26.42
CA PRO A 201 6.34 -24.09 -26.58
C PRO A 201 6.38 -25.46 -25.90
N ASP A 202 6.90 -26.47 -26.61
CA ASP A 202 7.00 -27.85 -26.13
C ASP A 202 7.70 -27.97 -24.77
N GLU A 203 8.71 -27.12 -24.50
CA GLU A 203 9.44 -27.12 -23.24
C GLU A 203 8.55 -26.75 -22.05
N TRP A 204 7.58 -25.86 -22.25
CA TRP A 204 6.68 -25.40 -21.21
C TRP A 204 5.58 -26.42 -20.91
N SER A 205 5.04 -27.08 -21.94
CA SER A 205 4.10 -28.20 -21.75
C SER A 205 4.72 -29.31 -20.89
N ARG A 206 6.00 -29.66 -21.14
CA ARG A 206 6.74 -30.64 -20.31
C ARG A 206 7.08 -30.12 -18.91
N LEU A 207 7.19 -28.81 -18.73
CA LEU A 207 7.41 -28.19 -17.43
C LEU A 207 6.15 -28.26 -16.57
N GLU A 208 4.98 -27.98 -17.16
CA GLU A 208 3.68 -28.07 -16.51
C GLU A 208 3.43 -29.49 -15.97
N GLU A 209 3.63 -30.52 -16.79
CA GLU A 209 3.55 -31.94 -16.40
C GLU A 209 4.50 -32.31 -15.23
N ARG A 210 5.67 -31.65 -15.14
CA ARG A 210 6.63 -31.85 -14.04
C ARG A 210 6.25 -31.08 -12.78
N MET A 211 5.61 -29.93 -12.93
CA MET A 211 5.21 -29.04 -11.84
C MET A 211 3.92 -29.48 -11.16
N GLU A 212 3.07 -30.28 -11.82
CA GLU A 212 1.88 -30.91 -11.21
C GLU A 212 2.21 -31.75 -9.96
N GLY A 213 3.47 -32.17 -9.77
CA GLY A 213 3.95 -32.86 -8.57
C GLY A 213 4.58 -31.96 -7.49
N PHE A 214 4.72 -30.65 -7.74
CA PHE A 214 5.35 -29.71 -6.83
C PHE A 214 4.29 -28.96 -6.03
N ALA A 215 3.94 -29.46 -4.84
CA ALA A 215 3.14 -28.69 -3.90
C ALA A 215 4.03 -27.59 -3.30
N PRO A 216 3.78 -26.29 -3.54
CA PRO A 216 4.44 -25.25 -2.78
C PRO A 216 4.13 -25.48 -1.30
N ALA A 217 5.12 -25.27 -0.42
CA ALA A 217 4.90 -25.36 1.03
C ALA A 217 3.67 -24.52 1.37
N GLU A 218 2.64 -25.16 1.96
CA GLU A 218 1.37 -24.54 2.31
C GLU A 218 1.65 -23.13 2.86
N ALA A 219 1.30 -22.10 2.08
CA ALA A 219 1.21 -20.76 2.61
C ALA A 219 0.16 -20.87 3.71
N ALA A 220 0.61 -20.81 4.97
CA ALA A 220 -0.26 -20.96 6.12
C ALA A 220 -1.49 -20.07 5.91
N ASP A 221 -2.65 -20.72 5.85
CA ASP A 221 -3.93 -20.08 5.61
C ASP A 221 -4.04 -18.83 6.50
N PRO A 222 -4.20 -17.61 5.94
CA PRO A 222 -4.43 -16.45 6.78
C PRO A 222 -5.70 -16.73 7.60
N PRO A 223 -5.69 -16.58 8.93
CA PRO A 223 -6.81 -16.97 9.77
C PRO A 223 -8.00 -16.03 9.47
N GLY A 224 -8.91 -16.43 8.59
CA GLY A 224 -10.05 -15.59 8.23
C GLY A 224 -11.00 -16.11 7.16
N GLU A 225 -10.54 -16.90 6.20
CA GLU A 225 -11.38 -17.37 5.08
C GLU A 225 -11.94 -18.77 5.34
N ARG A 226 -12.71 -18.92 6.44
CA ARG A 226 -13.75 -19.95 6.46
C ARG A 226 -15.07 -19.27 6.20
N GLU A 227 -15.58 -19.51 5.01
CA GLU A 227 -16.89 -19.16 4.51
C GLU A 227 -17.98 -19.46 5.57
N GLU A 228 -18.74 -18.43 5.94
CA GLU A 228 -20.08 -18.62 6.47
C GLU A 228 -20.98 -19.05 5.31
N SER A 229 -21.03 -20.36 5.06
CA SER A 229 -22.17 -21.01 4.43
C SER A 229 -22.93 -21.76 5.52
N GLY A 230 -24.07 -21.20 5.95
CA GLY A 230 -24.97 -21.80 6.93
C GLY A 230 -25.91 -20.81 7.60
#